data_AF-A0A956YRU0-F1
#
_entry.id   AF-A0A956YRU0-F1
#
_cell.length_a   1.000
_cell.length_b   1.000
_cell.length_c   1.000
_cell.angle_alpha   90.00
_cell.angle_beta   90.00
_cell.angle_gamma   90.00
#
_symmetry.space_group_name_H-M   'P 1'
#
loop_
_entity.id
_entity.type
_entity.pdbx_description
1 polymer ?
#
loop_
_entity_poly.entity_id
_entity_poly.type
_entity_poly.pdbx_seq_one_letter_code
_entity_poly.pdbx_strand_id
1 'polypeptide(L)' 'GRLAFFRNTQSVGYLMTRFVLPTEGVTVTLYEHPGAKTDAITHKTKVANSMAQVVVEPTPENKA' A
#
# COMPACT_ATOMS: atom_id res chain seq x y z
N GLY A 1 13.57 0.44 -14.20
CA GLY A 1 12.66 -0.70 -14.10
C GLY A 1 11.25 -0.19 -13.88
N ARG A 2 10.26 -0.73 -14.59
CA ARG A 2 8.84 -0.32 -14.48
C ARG A 2 8.25 -1.00 -13.23
N LEU A 3 7.91 -0.21 -12.21
CA LEU A 3 7.27 -0.69 -10.98
C LEU A 3 5.90 -1.31 -11.34
N ALA A 4 5.75 -2.61 -11.13
CA ALA A 4 4.47 -3.29 -11.29
C ALA A 4 3.68 -3.16 -9.98
N PHE A 5 2.60 -2.36 -9.98
CA PHE A 5 1.73 -2.18 -8.82
C PHE A 5 0.60 -3.20 -8.87
N PHE A 6 0.51 -4.09 -7.90
CA PHE A 6 -0.65 -4.93 -7.68
C PHE A 6 -1.39 -4.41 -6.45
N ARG A 7 -2.62 -3.91 -6.64
CA ARG A 7 -3.55 -3.61 -5.55
C ARG A 7 -4.45 -4.82 -5.37
N ASN A 8 -4.31 -5.53 -4.26
CA ASN A 8 -5.14 -6.70 -3.96
C ASN A 8 -5.71 -6.57 -2.55
N THR A 9 -7.03 -6.54 -2.38
CA THR A 9 -7.67 -6.53 -1.06
C THR A 9 -7.59 -7.92 -0.43
N GLN A 10 -6.42 -8.30 0.09
CA GLN A 10 -6.22 -9.62 0.72
C GLN A 10 -6.44 -9.62 2.25
N SER A 11 -6.71 -8.47 2.87
CA SER A 11 -7.17 -8.34 4.26
C SER A 11 -8.46 -7.52 4.30
N VAL A 12 -9.50 -8.01 4.99
CA VAL A 12 -10.80 -7.34 5.09
C VAL A 12 -10.61 -5.98 5.78
N GLY A 13 -11.02 -4.89 5.11
CA GLY A 13 -10.92 -3.53 5.65
C GLY A 13 -9.62 -2.79 5.36
N TYR A 14 -8.72 -3.35 4.53
CA TYR A 14 -7.47 -2.70 4.12
C TYR A 14 -7.31 -2.65 2.60
N LEU A 15 -6.76 -1.53 2.12
CA LEU A 15 -6.18 -1.42 0.78
C LEU A 15 -4.72 -1.86 0.87
N MET A 16 -4.35 -2.87 0.08
CA MET A 16 -2.98 -3.36 0.02
C MET A 16 -2.31 -2.89 -1.27
N THR A 17 -1.11 -2.31 -1.18
CA THR A 17 -0.27 -1.98 -2.35
C THR A 17 1.10 -2.60 -2.18
N ARG A 18 1.51 -3.45 -3.13
CA ARG A 18 2.82 -4.11 -3.11
C ARG A 18 3.80 -3.48 -4.10
N PHE A 19 5.04 -3.30 -3.66
CA PHE A 19 6.19 -2.80 -4.42
C PHE A 19 7.31 -3.84 -4.33
N VAL A 20 7.92 -4.17 -5.45
CA VAL A 20 9.17 -4.92 -5.47
C VAL A 20 10.29 -3.93 -5.72
N LEU A 21 11.32 -3.94 -4.87
CA LEU A 21 12.52 -3.13 -4.97
C LEU A 21 13.70 -4.06 -5.31
N PRO A 22 13.95 -4.34 -6.60
CA PRO A 22 14.90 -5.38 -7.00
C PRO A 22 16.35 -5.05 -6.63
N THR A 23 16.72 -3.76 -6.60
CA THR A 23 18.08 -3.33 -6.22
C THR A 23 18.38 -3.61 -4.75
N GLU A 24 17.35 -3.51 -3.92
CA GLU A 24 17.43 -3.73 -2.47
C GLU A 24 17.10 -5.18 -2.10
N GLY A 25 16.69 -6.01 -3.07
CA GLY A 25 16.27 -7.38 -2.84
C GLY A 25 15.11 -7.51 -1.83
N VAL A 26 14.18 -6.54 -1.81
CA VAL A 26 13.03 -6.55 -0.90
C VAL A 26 11.70 -6.33 -1.62
N THR A 27 10.64 -6.88 -1.03
CA THR A 27 9.25 -6.60 -1.33
C THR A 27 8.66 -5.78 -0.19
N VAL A 28 8.07 -4.63 -0.52
CA VAL A 28 7.38 -3.75 0.41
C VAL A 28 5.88 -3.85 0.17
N THR A 29 5.11 -4.19 1.20
CA THR A 29 3.65 -4.23 1.15
C THR A 29 3.09 -3.17 2.10
N LEU A 30 2.36 -2.20 1.54
CA LEU A 30 1.65 -1.15 2.29
C LEU A 30 0.21 -1.59 2.53
N TYR A 31 -0.26 -1.45 3.75
CA TYR A 31 -1.66 -1.61 4.15
C TYR A 31 -2.21 -0.26 4.59
N GLU A 32 -3.32 0.15 3.99
CA GLU A 32 -3.98 1.41 4.28
C GLU A 32 -5.43 1.15 4.71
N HIS A 33 -5.92 1.86 5.72
CA HIS A 33 -7.36 1.91 5.96
C HIS A 33 -8.01 2.81 4.90
N PRO A 34 -9.07 2.32 4.21
CA PRO A 34 -9.84 3.16 3.31
C PRO A 34 -10.56 4.22 4.15
N GLY A 35 -10.38 5.47 3.77
CA GLY A 35 -10.99 6.60 4.46
C GLY A 35 -11.50 7.63 3.47
N ALA A 36 -12.49 8.40 3.90
CA ALA A 36 -12.98 9.54 3.16
C ALA A 36 -13.15 10.70 4.15
N LYS A 37 -12.74 11.89 3.72
CA LYS A 37 -12.97 13.12 4.46
C LYS A 37 -13.86 14.03 3.62
N THR A 38 -14.96 14.48 4.22
CA THR A 38 -15.84 15.48 3.61
C THR A 38 -15.44 16.85 4.12
N ASP A 39 -15.20 17.77 3.19
CA ASP A 39 -14.97 19.17 3.51
C ASP A 39 -16.28 19.83 3.92
N ALA A 40 -16.31 20.48 5.08
CA ALA A 40 -17.54 21.05 5.65
C ALA A 40 -18.04 22.30 4.92
N ILE A 41 -17.19 22.97 4.13
CA ILE A 41 -17.51 24.24 3.45
C ILE A 41 -17.91 23.97 2.00
N THR A 42 -17.17 23.09 1.32
CA THR A 42 -17.35 22.80 -0.10
C THR A 42 -18.17 21.54 -0.37
N HIS A 43 -18.50 20.77 0.69
CA HIS A 43 -19.17 19.47 0.62
C HIS A 43 -18.49 18.43 -0.29
N LYS A 44 -17.23 18.65 -0.64
CA LYS A 44 -16.46 17.72 -1.48
C LYS A 44 -15.92 16.58 -0.63
N THR A 45 -16.19 15.35 -1.05
CA THR A 45 -15.59 14.15 -0.47
C THR A 45 -14.26 13.87 -1.15
N LYS A 46 -13.18 13.80 -0.36
CA LYS A 46 -11.87 13.37 -0.84
C LYS A 46 -11.49 12.06 -0.17
N VAL A 47 -10.87 11.17 -0.94
CA VAL A 47 -10.25 9.96 -0.42
C VAL A 47 -9.14 10.37 0.56
N ALA A 48 -9.21 9.83 1.77
CA ALA A 48 -8.32 10.13 2.88
C ALA A 48 -7.90 8.82 3.55
N ASN A 49 -7.19 7.98 2.79
CA ASN A 49 -6.66 6.73 3.32
C ASN A 49 -5.59 7.03 4.38
N SER A 50 -5.53 6.20 5.41
CA SER A 50 -4.50 6.29 6.45
C SER A 50 -3.63 5.05 6.43
N MET A 51 -2.30 5.25 6.46
CA MET A 51 -1.34 4.15 6.53
C MET A 51 -1.53 3.38 7.84
N ALA A 52 -1.73 2.07 7.74
CA ALA A 52 -1.94 1.18 8.88
C ALA A 52 -0.70 0.35 9.19
N GLN A 53 -0.10 -0.25 8.15
CA GLN A 53 1.03 -1.15 8.31
C GLN A 53 1.94 -1.11 7.07
N VAL A 54 3.24 -1.25 7.31
CA VAL A 54 4.24 -1.49 6.27
C VAL A 54 4.92 -2.82 6.59
N VAL A 55 4.89 -3.74 5.64
CA VAL A 55 5.57 -5.03 5.72
C VAL A 55 6.71 -5.03 4.71
N VAL A 56 7.91 -5.37 5.17
CA VAL A 56 9.11 -5.49 4.32
C VAL A 56 9.62 -6.91 4.44
N GLU A 57 9.68 -7.60 3.30
CA GLU A 57 10.12 -8.98 3.20
C GLU A 57 11.26 -9.08 2.20
N PRO A 58 12.27 -9.93 2.41
CA PRO A 58 13.26 -10.21 1.38
C PRO A 58 12.59 -10.82 0.14
N THR A 59 13.12 -10.54 -1.05
CA THR A 59 12.72 -11.26 -2.24
C THR A 59 13.20 -12.73 -2.18
N PRO A 60 12.56 -13.67 -2.89
CA PRO A 60 12.93 -15.08 -2.83
C PRO A 60 14.40 -15.38 -3.12
N GLU A 61 15.01 -14.57 -3.99
CA GLU A 61 16.43 -14.60 -4.36
C GLU A 61 17.36 -13.98 -3.31
N ASN A 62 16.83 -13.18 -2.39
CA ASN A 62 17.58 -12.50 -1.34
C ASN A 62 17.32 -13.12 0.04
N LYS A 63 17.32 -14.46 0.11
CA LYS A 63 17.29 -15.22 1.37
C LYS A 63 18.72 -15.47 1.84
N ALA A 64 19.29 -14.50 2.55
CA ALA A 64 20.52 -14.69 3.31
C ALA A 64 20.24 -15.34 4.67
#